data_AF-A0A9D5L2C6-F1
#
_entry.id   AF-A0A9D5L2C6-F1
#
_cell.length_a   1.000
_cell.length_b   1.000
_cell.length_c   1.000
_cell.angle_alpha   90.00
_cell.angle_beta   90.00
_cell.angle_gamma   90.00
#
_symmetry.space_group_name_H-M   'P 1'
#
loop_
_entity.id
_entity.type
_entity.pdbx_description
1 polymer ?
#
loop_
_entity_poly.entity_id
_entity_poly.type
_entity_poly.pdbx_seq_one_letter_code
_entity_poly.pdbx_strand_id
1 'polypeptide(L)'
;MKKTFYTLIITLFAGLTIYCATSAASDAESKIRSNGELSRVRLRMPVDVNGRDLVSKVFGFIESDSIASEEECVAKCGELSSLLPSKDEYGLWLEKEDGYQLSCYGDSPEVTAMARFDDENLSGYGFFFIFPYTDTNRQQVNMRQSAFTGALLQELNDFGLVMEGAQDSVALFDVYGKNGNDSVEIRLIEEKSAPDAQFDFDSSSLSPLADENGVPAAGRYVLILQIEPGAQAPAVGQ
;
A
#
# COMPACT_ATOMS: atom_id res chain seq x y z
N MET A 1 -53.98 -42.00 -19.89
CA MET A 1 -53.64 -42.52 -21.24
C MET A 1 -52.14 -42.35 -21.45
N LYS A 2 -51.42 -43.47 -21.66
CA LYS A 2 -50.08 -43.71 -22.27
C LYS A 2 -48.88 -42.77 -21.90
N LYS A 3 -47.78 -43.19 -21.21
CA LYS A 3 -46.68 -44.15 -21.58
C LYS A 3 -45.92 -43.67 -22.85
N THR A 4 -44.59 -43.59 -23.00
CA THR A 4 -43.36 -44.05 -22.31
C THR A 4 -42.13 -43.41 -23.01
N PHE A 5 -40.98 -43.35 -22.34
CA PHE A 5 -39.58 -43.54 -22.78
C PHE A 5 -39.18 -43.37 -24.26
N TYR A 6 -38.01 -42.73 -24.48
CA TYR A 6 -37.08 -43.15 -25.53
C TYR A 6 -35.66 -43.38 -25.00
N THR A 7 -35.07 -44.42 -25.59
CA THR A 7 -33.94 -45.23 -25.15
C THR A 7 -32.60 -44.73 -25.71
N LEU A 8 -31.57 -44.95 -24.88
CA LEU A 8 -30.12 -44.89 -25.10
C LEU A 8 -29.63 -45.75 -26.29
N ILE A 9 -28.65 -45.26 -27.08
CA ILE A 9 -27.74 -46.13 -27.86
C ILE A 9 -26.29 -45.65 -27.69
N ILE A 10 -25.49 -46.54 -27.09
CA ILE A 10 -24.03 -46.55 -27.02
C ILE A 10 -23.53 -47.27 -28.28
N THR A 11 -22.51 -46.73 -28.95
CA THR A 11 -21.67 -47.53 -29.85
C THR A 11 -20.19 -47.21 -29.68
N LEU A 12 -19.50 -48.23 -29.18
CA LEU A 12 -18.07 -48.39 -29.02
C LEU A 12 -17.43 -48.61 -30.41
N PHE A 13 -16.34 -47.92 -30.73
CA PHE A 13 -15.41 -48.38 -31.77
C PHE A 13 -13.98 -48.27 -31.25
N ALA A 14 -13.43 -49.43 -30.91
CA ALA A 14 -11.99 -49.65 -30.80
C ALA A 14 -11.47 -49.97 -32.22
N GLY A 15 -10.38 -49.32 -32.61
CA GLY A 15 -9.75 -49.51 -33.92
C GLY A 15 -8.31 -49.00 -33.89
N LEU A 16 -7.42 -49.89 -33.50
CA LEU A 16 -5.98 -49.75 -33.41
C LEU A 16 -5.35 -49.62 -34.82
N THR A 17 -4.56 -48.56 -35.06
CA THR A 17 -3.48 -48.58 -36.05
C THR A 17 -2.24 -47.91 -35.46
N ILE A 18 -1.23 -48.74 -35.21
CA ILE A 18 0.16 -48.35 -34.92
C ILE A 18 0.91 -48.51 -36.26
N TYR A 19 1.63 -47.47 -36.72
CA TYR A 19 3.03 -47.59 -37.17
C TYR A 19 3.69 -46.22 -37.42
N CYS A 20 4.77 -46.01 -36.66
CA CYS A 20 5.98 -45.19 -36.81
C CYS A 20 5.97 -43.84 -37.58
N ALA A 21 6.29 -42.78 -36.84
CA ALA A 21 7.53 -42.03 -37.05
C ALA A 21 8.04 -41.48 -35.71
N THR A 22 8.95 -42.24 -35.09
CA THR A 22 9.89 -41.79 -34.07
C THR A 22 10.90 -40.81 -34.68
N SER A 23 10.93 -39.57 -34.20
CA SER A 23 12.14 -38.76 -33.92
C SER A 23 11.80 -37.25 -33.88
N ALA A 24 11.09 -36.81 -32.85
CA ALA A 24 10.99 -35.38 -32.51
C ALA A 24 10.67 -35.14 -31.02
N ALA A 25 10.75 -36.18 -30.18
CA ALA A 25 10.30 -36.14 -28.79
C ALA A 25 11.40 -36.49 -27.77
N SER A 26 12.68 -36.48 -28.17
CA SER A 26 13.80 -36.67 -27.25
C SER A 26 14.85 -35.54 -27.25
N ASP A 27 14.63 -34.47 -28.02
CA ASP A 27 15.52 -33.28 -28.04
C ASP A 27 14.88 -32.03 -27.40
N ALA A 28 13.66 -32.14 -26.86
CA ALA A 28 12.96 -31.04 -26.19
C ALA A 28 13.02 -31.11 -24.64
N GLU A 29 13.56 -32.18 -24.05
CA GLU A 29 13.58 -32.37 -22.59
C GLU A 29 14.98 -32.31 -21.95
N SER A 30 16.06 -31.98 -22.68
CA SER A 30 17.42 -31.95 -22.10
C SER A 30 18.28 -30.71 -22.38
N LYS A 31 17.68 -29.60 -22.82
CA LYS A 31 18.31 -28.25 -22.82
C LYS A 31 17.18 -27.26 -22.54
N ILE A 32 16.94 -26.79 -21.32
CA ILE A 32 17.79 -25.85 -20.57
C ILE A 32 17.47 -26.06 -19.07
N ARG A 33 18.28 -26.87 -18.40
CA ARG A 33 18.65 -26.63 -17.01
C ARG A 33 19.94 -25.82 -17.05
N SER A 34 19.85 -24.52 -17.27
CA SER A 34 20.92 -23.55 -17.01
C SER A 34 20.34 -22.13 -17.06
N ASN A 35 20.50 -21.42 -15.95
CA ASN A 35 20.04 -20.06 -15.65
C ASN A 35 18.54 -19.92 -15.35
N GLY A 36 18.21 -20.19 -14.08
CA GLY A 36 17.01 -19.69 -13.44
C GLY A 36 17.08 -18.17 -13.23
N GLU A 37 17.04 -17.40 -14.31
CA GLU A 37 16.47 -16.06 -14.24
C GLU A 37 14.96 -16.23 -14.30
N LEU A 38 14.34 -16.40 -13.14
CA LEU A 38 12.98 -15.87 -12.96
C LEU A 38 13.07 -14.43 -13.47
N SER A 39 12.42 -14.12 -14.60
CA SER A 39 12.21 -12.73 -14.99
C SER A 39 11.55 -12.05 -13.80
N ARG A 40 12.35 -11.35 -12.99
CA ARG A 40 11.86 -10.54 -11.89
C ARG A 40 11.00 -9.48 -12.55
N VAL A 41 9.69 -9.69 -12.52
CA VAL A 41 8.72 -8.72 -13.02
C VAL A 41 8.92 -7.49 -12.17
N ARG A 42 9.56 -6.47 -12.73
CA ARG A 42 9.71 -5.19 -12.07
C ARG A 42 8.34 -4.51 -12.03
N LEU A 43 7.99 -3.99 -10.87
CA LEU A 43 6.83 -3.15 -10.68
C LEU A 43 6.94 -1.92 -11.56
N ARG A 44 5.82 -1.52 -12.15
CA ARG A 44 5.67 -0.24 -12.82
C ARG A 44 4.94 0.70 -11.89
N MET A 45 5.35 1.96 -11.90
CA MET A 45 4.64 3.01 -11.20
C MET A 45 3.51 3.55 -12.11
N PRO A 46 2.34 3.89 -11.55
CA PRO A 46 1.96 3.72 -10.14
C PRO A 46 1.72 2.25 -9.78
N VAL A 47 2.01 1.88 -8.53
CA VAL A 47 1.66 0.56 -7.98
C VAL A 47 0.19 0.57 -7.57
N ASP A 48 -0.61 -0.34 -8.13
CA ASP A 48 -1.99 -0.55 -7.69
C ASP A 48 -2.00 -1.18 -6.30
N VAL A 49 -2.59 -0.47 -5.33
CA VAL A 49 -2.70 -0.91 -3.94
C VAL A 49 -4.12 -0.75 -3.42
N ASN A 50 -4.47 -1.61 -2.48
CA ASN A 50 -5.71 -1.52 -1.70
C ASN A 50 -5.39 -1.33 -0.21
N GLY A 51 -6.44 -1.21 0.61
CA GLY A 51 -6.33 -1.02 2.05
C GLY A 51 -5.57 -2.15 2.75
N ARG A 52 -5.64 -3.38 2.25
CA ARG A 52 -4.86 -4.51 2.78
C ARG A 52 -3.37 -4.32 2.50
N ASP A 53 -3.01 -3.95 1.27
CA ASP A 53 -1.63 -3.67 0.88
C ASP A 53 -1.06 -2.52 1.73
N LEU A 54 -1.85 -1.47 1.94
CA LEU A 54 -1.46 -0.31 2.74
C LEU A 54 -1.21 -0.65 4.22
N VAL A 55 -1.85 -1.68 4.78
CA VAL A 55 -1.60 -2.07 6.18
C VAL A 55 -0.62 -3.23 6.34
N SER A 56 -0.29 -3.98 5.29
CA SER A 56 0.61 -5.14 5.38
C SER A 56 1.92 -4.99 4.62
N LYS A 57 2.08 -3.95 3.79
CA LYS A 57 3.26 -3.78 2.95
C LYS A 57 3.96 -2.46 3.18
N VAL A 58 5.26 -2.54 3.44
CA VAL A 58 6.15 -1.39 3.38
C VAL A 58 6.20 -0.88 1.94
N PHE A 59 6.06 0.45 1.79
CA PHE A 59 5.97 1.15 0.50
C PHE A 59 4.82 0.68 -0.41
N GLY A 60 3.90 -0.15 0.08
CA GLY A 60 2.75 -0.69 -0.66
C GLY A 60 3.07 -1.93 -1.48
N PHE A 61 4.32 -2.42 -1.49
CA PHE A 61 4.71 -3.55 -2.32
C PHE A 61 5.71 -4.55 -1.71
N ILE A 62 6.28 -4.28 -0.53
CA ILE A 62 7.15 -5.22 0.19
C ILE A 62 6.39 -5.74 1.42
N GLU A 63 6.11 -7.04 1.50
CA GLU A 63 5.48 -7.62 2.70
C GLU A 63 6.31 -7.30 3.95
N SER A 64 5.68 -6.69 4.97
CA SER A 64 6.36 -6.18 6.15
C SER A 64 7.06 -7.27 6.96
N ASP A 65 6.44 -8.45 7.05
CA ASP A 65 6.96 -9.65 7.72
C ASP A 65 8.18 -10.27 7.02
N SER A 66 8.46 -9.85 5.79
CA SER A 66 9.58 -10.34 5.02
C SER A 66 10.87 -9.54 5.25
N ILE A 67 10.81 -8.39 5.91
CA ILE A 67 11.96 -7.50 6.08
C ILE A 67 12.67 -7.82 7.41
N ALA A 68 13.92 -8.30 7.34
CA ALA A 68 14.74 -8.57 8.52
C ALA A 68 15.70 -7.44 8.87
N SER A 69 16.02 -6.53 7.94
CA SER A 69 16.87 -5.35 8.21
C SER A 69 16.60 -4.18 7.27
N GLU A 70 17.16 -3.01 7.62
CA GLU A 70 17.13 -1.81 6.78
C GLU A 70 17.76 -2.07 5.40
N GLU A 71 18.93 -2.73 5.35
CA GLU A 71 19.62 -3.05 4.10
C GLU A 71 18.80 -4.00 3.22
N GLU A 72 18.11 -4.96 3.83
CA GLU A 72 17.21 -5.85 3.10
C GLU A 72 16.03 -5.07 2.50
N CYS A 73 15.48 -4.10 3.24
CA CYS A 73 14.41 -3.23 2.74
C CYS A 73 14.88 -2.43 1.52
N VAL A 74 16.07 -1.80 1.59
CA VAL A 74 16.67 -1.08 0.46
C VAL A 74 16.90 -2.00 -0.73
N ALA A 75 17.45 -3.20 -0.50
CA ALA A 75 17.73 -4.18 -1.55
C ALA A 75 16.44 -4.65 -2.24
N LYS A 76 15.40 -4.98 -1.47
CA LYS A 76 14.08 -5.38 -2.01
C LYS A 76 13.41 -4.24 -2.77
N CYS A 77 13.51 -3.01 -2.28
CA CYS A 77 12.98 -1.84 -2.98
C CYS A 77 13.61 -1.69 -4.38
N GLY A 78 14.95 -1.73 -4.44
CA GLY A 78 15.69 -1.64 -5.71
C GLY A 78 15.41 -2.82 -6.64
N GLU A 79 15.29 -4.03 -6.10
CA GLU A 79 14.97 -5.23 -6.88
C GLU A 79 13.57 -5.18 -7.52
N LEU A 80 12.56 -4.80 -6.74
CA LEU A 80 11.16 -4.87 -7.16
C LEU A 80 10.74 -3.67 -8.00
N SER A 81 11.23 -2.47 -7.68
CA SER A 81 10.72 -1.22 -8.24
C SER A 81 11.77 -0.39 -9.01
N SER A 82 13.06 -0.71 -8.86
CA SER A 82 14.18 0.16 -9.29
C SER A 82 14.24 1.52 -8.58
N LEU A 83 13.44 1.74 -7.54
CA LEU A 83 13.54 2.91 -6.67
C LEU A 83 14.57 2.65 -5.57
N LEU A 84 15.24 3.72 -5.13
CA LEU A 84 16.15 3.70 -4.00
C LEU A 84 15.59 4.68 -2.96
N PRO A 85 15.20 4.20 -1.77
CA PRO A 85 14.71 5.11 -0.74
C PRO A 85 15.83 6.02 -0.25
N SER A 86 15.49 7.28 0.02
CA SER A 86 16.38 8.23 0.68
C SER A 86 16.36 7.98 2.19
N LYS A 87 17.49 8.23 2.88
CA LYS A 87 17.62 8.03 4.33
C LYS A 87 17.80 9.36 5.05
N ASP A 88 17.07 9.54 6.14
CA ASP A 88 17.25 10.65 7.08
C ASP A 88 17.25 10.16 8.54
N GLU A 89 17.03 11.07 9.50
CA GLU A 89 16.98 10.75 10.94
C GLU A 89 15.71 10.00 11.38
N TYR A 90 14.65 10.01 10.57
CA TYR A 90 13.36 9.40 10.87
C TYR A 90 13.17 8.04 10.20
N GLY A 91 13.86 7.77 9.08
CA GLY A 91 13.83 6.47 8.42
C GLY A 91 14.24 6.50 6.95
N LEU A 92 13.75 5.48 6.23
CA LEU A 92 13.83 5.36 4.78
C LEU A 92 12.56 5.93 4.14
N TRP A 93 12.72 6.75 3.11
CA TRP A 93 11.63 7.48 2.46
C TRP A 93 11.57 7.20 0.97
N LEU A 94 10.34 7.08 0.45
CA LEU A 94 10.06 7.12 -0.98
C LEU A 94 9.09 8.25 -1.28
N GLU A 95 9.50 9.10 -2.21
CA GLU A 95 8.76 10.31 -2.57
C GLU A 95 8.46 10.36 -4.07
N LYS A 96 7.46 11.17 -4.41
CA LYS A 96 7.06 11.40 -5.81
C LYS A 96 8.21 11.91 -6.68
N GLU A 97 9.14 12.67 -6.11
CA GLU A 97 10.33 13.19 -6.82
C GLU A 97 11.26 12.07 -7.29
N ASP A 98 11.32 10.96 -6.55
CA ASP A 98 12.08 9.76 -6.91
C ASP A 98 11.33 8.86 -7.92
N GLY A 99 10.10 9.23 -8.29
CA GLY A 99 9.22 8.47 -9.16
C GLY A 99 8.28 7.51 -8.44
N TYR A 100 8.23 7.53 -7.10
CA TYR A 100 7.29 6.73 -6.33
C TYR A 100 5.84 7.21 -6.52
N GLN A 101 4.95 6.30 -6.90
CA GLN A 101 3.53 6.60 -7.09
C GLN A 101 2.67 5.39 -6.71
N LEU A 102 1.53 5.65 -6.09
CA LEU A 102 0.50 4.66 -5.80
C LEU A 102 -0.78 4.96 -6.59
N SER A 103 -1.50 3.91 -6.94
CA SER A 103 -2.83 3.95 -7.53
C SER A 103 -3.79 3.31 -6.53
N CYS A 104 -4.68 4.12 -5.97
CA CYS A 104 -5.59 3.75 -4.90
C CYS A 104 -7.00 4.17 -5.30
N TYR A 105 -7.96 3.26 -5.30
CA TYR A 105 -9.38 3.59 -5.55
C TYR A 105 -9.65 4.31 -6.89
N GLY A 106 -8.80 4.08 -7.90
CA GLY A 106 -8.89 4.75 -9.19
C GLY A 106 -8.38 6.19 -9.20
N ASP A 107 -7.73 6.63 -8.11
CA ASP A 107 -7.03 7.89 -7.99
C ASP A 107 -5.51 7.64 -7.83
N SER A 108 -4.71 8.68 -8.04
CA SER A 108 -3.27 8.68 -7.82
C SER A 108 -2.91 9.83 -6.89
N PRO A 109 -3.20 9.70 -5.57
CA PRO A 109 -2.92 10.76 -4.62
C PRO A 109 -1.43 11.05 -4.59
N GLU A 110 -1.08 12.30 -4.28
CA GLU A 110 0.30 12.59 -3.90
C GLU A 110 0.61 11.85 -2.61
N VAL A 111 1.68 11.07 -2.60
CA VAL A 111 2.00 10.20 -1.48
C VAL A 111 3.51 10.15 -1.27
N THR A 112 3.87 10.22 0.01
CA THR A 112 5.19 9.86 0.51
C THR A 112 5.04 8.63 1.40
N ALA A 113 5.99 7.70 1.35
CA ALA A 113 5.98 6.53 2.20
C ALA A 113 7.27 6.41 3.00
N MET A 114 7.17 5.87 4.21
CA MET A 114 8.27 5.80 5.18
C MET A 114 8.39 4.41 5.78
N ALA A 115 9.62 3.99 6.07
CA ALA A 115 9.94 2.82 6.88
C ALA A 115 11.00 3.17 7.92
N ARG A 116 10.72 2.87 9.19
CA ARG A 116 11.60 3.13 10.33
C ARG A 116 12.11 1.81 10.91
N PHE A 117 13.38 1.82 11.31
CA PHE A 117 14.06 0.68 11.91
C PHE A 117 14.64 1.08 13.26
N ASP A 118 14.38 0.27 14.29
CA ASP A 118 14.99 0.39 15.62
C ASP A 118 15.71 -0.93 15.94
N ASP A 119 16.97 -0.85 16.39
CA ASP A 119 17.81 -2.02 16.68
C ASP A 119 17.79 -3.07 15.56
N GLU A 120 17.93 -2.62 14.32
CA GLU A 120 17.90 -3.43 13.07
C GLU A 120 16.53 -4.05 12.72
N ASN A 121 15.49 -3.85 13.52
CA ASN A 121 14.16 -4.38 13.26
C ASN A 121 13.22 -3.30 12.72
N LEU A 122 12.30 -3.69 11.83
CA LEU A 122 11.25 -2.79 11.35
C LEU A 122 10.35 -2.38 12.52
N SER A 123 10.41 -1.12 12.92
CA SER A 123 9.68 -0.57 14.07
C SER A 123 8.46 0.26 13.69
N GLY A 124 8.36 0.66 12.43
CA GLY A 124 7.18 1.34 11.90
C GLY A 124 7.27 1.53 10.39
N TYR A 125 6.12 1.67 9.74
CA TYR A 125 6.03 2.15 8.37
C TYR A 125 4.72 2.87 8.15
N GLY A 126 4.63 3.64 7.07
CA GLY A 126 3.40 4.38 6.81
C GLY A 126 3.40 5.15 5.51
N PHE A 127 2.27 5.82 5.29
CA PHE A 127 1.95 6.58 4.09
C PHE A 127 1.40 7.94 4.49
N PHE A 128 1.86 8.97 3.79
CA PHE A 128 1.45 10.35 3.95
C PHE A 128 0.79 10.79 2.65
N PHE A 129 -0.54 10.71 2.60
CA PHE A 129 -1.31 11.15 1.44
C PHE A 129 -1.57 12.65 1.53
N ILE A 130 -1.11 13.40 0.53
CA ILE A 130 -1.08 14.86 0.52
C ILE A 130 -2.15 15.38 -0.43
N PHE A 131 -3.03 16.23 0.11
CA PHE A 131 -4.11 16.88 -0.63
C PHE A 131 -3.91 18.40 -0.56
N PRO A 132 -3.07 18.96 -1.44
CA PRO A 132 -2.78 20.39 -1.45
C PRO A 132 -4.00 21.17 -1.94
N TYR A 133 -4.27 22.29 -1.29
CA TYR A 133 -5.32 23.21 -1.68
C TYR A 133 -4.83 24.65 -1.72
N THR A 134 -5.46 25.40 -2.60
CA THR A 134 -5.46 26.86 -2.60
C THR A 134 -6.75 27.37 -1.98
N ASP A 135 -6.76 28.65 -1.75
CA ASP A 135 -7.84 29.48 -1.25
C ASP A 135 -9.14 29.25 -2.04
N THR A 136 -9.01 28.96 -3.34
CA THR A 136 -10.11 28.84 -4.30
C THR A 136 -10.65 27.42 -4.46
N ASN A 137 -9.91 26.40 -4.04
CA ASN A 137 -10.30 24.99 -4.25
C ASN A 137 -10.39 24.16 -2.95
N ARG A 138 -10.15 24.76 -1.76
CA ARG A 138 -10.18 24.07 -0.46
C ARG A 138 -11.40 23.17 -0.26
N GLN A 139 -12.61 23.64 -0.61
CA GLN A 139 -13.82 22.81 -0.49
C GLN A 139 -13.78 21.57 -1.41
N GLN A 140 -13.32 21.73 -2.65
CA GLN A 140 -13.18 20.61 -3.59
C GLN A 140 -12.16 19.60 -3.07
N VAL A 141 -11.03 20.07 -2.56
CA VAL A 141 -9.97 19.22 -2.01
C VAL A 141 -10.44 18.52 -0.74
N ASN A 142 -11.19 19.20 0.13
CA ASN A 142 -11.83 18.60 1.29
C ASN A 142 -12.81 17.47 0.91
N MET A 143 -13.58 17.64 -0.18
CA MET A 143 -14.43 16.57 -0.70
C MET A 143 -13.62 15.37 -1.21
N ARG A 144 -12.50 15.62 -1.91
CA ARG A 144 -11.63 14.55 -2.44
C ARG A 144 -10.96 13.76 -1.32
N GLN A 145 -10.35 14.44 -0.34
CA GLN A 145 -9.71 13.76 0.79
C GLN A 145 -10.74 12.96 1.59
N SER A 146 -11.96 13.49 1.76
CA SER A 146 -13.02 12.80 2.50
C SER A 146 -13.51 11.55 1.75
N ALA A 147 -13.64 11.63 0.42
CA ALA A 147 -13.99 10.48 -0.41
C ALA A 147 -12.91 9.39 -0.36
N PHE A 148 -11.64 9.78 -0.47
CA PHE A 148 -10.50 8.86 -0.34
C PHE A 148 -10.46 8.18 1.03
N THR A 149 -10.51 8.98 2.10
CA THR A 149 -10.46 8.49 3.48
C THR A 149 -11.65 7.58 3.78
N GLY A 150 -12.85 7.93 3.32
CA GLY A 150 -14.04 7.09 3.47
C GLY A 150 -13.93 5.76 2.73
N ALA A 151 -13.39 5.75 1.50
CA ALA A 151 -13.16 4.52 0.75
C ALA A 151 -12.13 3.61 1.45
N LEU A 152 -11.04 4.20 1.96
CA LEU A 152 -10.04 3.47 2.74
C LEU A 152 -10.66 2.81 3.98
N LEU A 153 -11.34 3.58 4.83
CA LEU A 153 -11.93 3.06 6.06
C LEU A 153 -13.00 2.00 5.79
N GLN A 154 -13.81 2.18 4.74
CA GLN A 154 -14.79 1.18 4.33
C GLN A 154 -14.10 -0.13 3.93
N GLU A 155 -13.03 -0.06 3.14
CA GLU A 155 -12.30 -1.26 2.73
C GLU A 155 -11.60 -1.95 3.91
N LEU A 156 -10.99 -1.19 4.82
CA LEU A 156 -10.41 -1.74 6.06
C LEU A 156 -11.46 -2.52 6.85
N ASN A 157 -12.64 -1.94 7.03
CA ASN A 157 -13.76 -2.61 7.68
C ASN A 157 -14.23 -3.86 6.91
N ASP A 158 -14.26 -3.81 5.57
CA ASP A 158 -14.74 -4.90 4.72
C ASP A 158 -13.87 -6.18 4.82
N PHE A 159 -12.56 -6.06 5.04
CA PHE A 159 -11.71 -7.23 5.32
C PHE A 159 -11.55 -7.57 6.81
N GLY A 160 -12.26 -6.85 7.68
CA GLY A 160 -12.38 -7.15 9.11
C GLY A 160 -11.44 -6.37 10.03
N LEU A 161 -10.78 -5.33 9.54
CA LEU A 161 -10.00 -4.40 10.35
C LEU A 161 -10.93 -3.30 10.88
N VAL A 162 -11.42 -3.50 12.11
CA VAL A 162 -12.30 -2.55 12.78
C VAL A 162 -11.47 -1.39 13.32
N MET A 163 -11.85 -0.18 12.92
CA MET A 163 -11.23 1.08 13.38
C MET A 163 -12.12 1.75 14.44
N GLU A 164 -11.51 2.21 15.51
CA GLU A 164 -12.15 2.91 16.63
C GLU A 164 -11.66 4.36 16.67
N GLY A 165 -12.56 5.30 17.02
CA GLY A 165 -12.19 6.71 17.15
C GLY A 165 -11.36 6.99 18.41
N ALA A 166 -10.31 7.80 18.27
CA ALA A 166 -9.53 8.26 19.41
C ALA A 166 -10.34 9.30 20.22
N GLN A 167 -10.45 9.10 21.55
CA GLN A 167 -11.25 9.98 22.41
C GLN A 167 -10.60 11.35 22.69
N ASP A 168 -9.29 11.48 22.51
CA ASP A 168 -8.50 12.65 22.91
C ASP A 168 -7.57 13.17 21.78
N SER A 169 -8.02 13.13 20.52
CA SER A 169 -7.21 13.61 19.39
C SER A 169 -7.47 15.08 19.04
N VAL A 170 -6.38 15.80 18.75
CA VAL A 170 -6.40 17.17 18.19
C VAL A 170 -6.47 17.18 16.67
N ALA A 171 -6.44 16.01 16.03
CA ALA A 171 -6.57 15.87 14.58
C ALA A 171 -8.01 16.13 14.12
N LEU A 172 -8.19 16.43 12.82
CA LEU A 172 -9.52 16.53 12.23
C LEU A 172 -10.25 15.18 12.23
N PHE A 173 -9.47 14.12 12.18
CA PHE A 173 -9.91 12.74 12.22
C PHE A 173 -8.77 11.87 12.76
N ASP A 174 -9.09 10.92 13.64
CA ASP A 174 -8.12 10.03 14.25
C ASP A 174 -8.80 8.73 14.66
N VAL A 175 -8.30 7.62 14.11
CA VAL A 175 -8.80 6.28 14.40
C VAL A 175 -7.64 5.30 14.54
N TYR A 176 -7.85 4.29 15.37
CA TYR A 176 -6.90 3.23 15.62
C TYR A 176 -7.55 1.85 15.45
N GLY A 177 -6.75 0.86 15.11
CA GLY A 177 -7.19 -0.52 14.94
C GLY A 177 -6.03 -1.50 15.08
N LYS A 178 -6.32 -2.78 14.91
CA LYS A 178 -5.31 -3.85 14.93
C LYS A 178 -5.44 -4.78 13.74
N ASN A 179 -4.32 -5.04 13.09
CA ASN A 179 -4.19 -6.04 12.03
C ASN A 179 -3.29 -7.17 12.52
N GLY A 180 -3.88 -8.22 13.10
CA GLY A 180 -3.11 -9.25 13.79
C GLY A 180 -2.38 -8.67 15.00
N ASN A 181 -1.04 -8.70 14.98
CA ASN A 181 -0.21 -8.12 16.04
C ASN A 181 0.15 -6.65 15.79
N ASP A 182 -0.12 -6.14 14.59
CA ASP A 182 0.30 -4.81 14.19
C ASP A 182 -0.75 -3.79 14.61
N SER A 183 -0.28 -2.66 15.14
CA SER A 183 -1.14 -1.52 15.47
C SER A 183 -1.25 -0.63 14.23
N VAL A 184 -2.47 -0.22 13.89
CA VAL A 184 -2.75 0.63 12.74
C VAL A 184 -3.39 1.91 13.23
N GLU A 185 -2.83 3.05 12.85
CA GLU A 185 -3.32 4.38 13.16
C GLU A 185 -3.57 5.17 11.87
N ILE A 186 -4.70 5.85 11.78
CA ILE A 186 -5.03 6.72 10.67
C ILE A 186 -5.45 8.07 11.20
N ARG A 187 -4.72 9.11 10.79
CA ARG A 187 -4.93 10.49 11.24
C ARG A 187 -5.03 11.44 10.06
N LEU A 188 -5.98 12.38 10.11
CA LEU A 188 -6.07 13.49 9.17
C LEU A 188 -5.71 14.81 9.87
N ILE A 189 -4.71 15.50 9.34
CA ILE A 189 -4.32 16.84 9.79
C ILE A 189 -4.48 17.86 8.66
N GLU A 190 -4.61 19.14 9.02
CA GLU A 190 -4.58 20.27 8.07
C GLU A 190 -3.37 21.14 8.40
N GLU A 191 -2.48 21.28 7.41
CA GLU A 191 -1.31 22.16 7.49
C GLU A 191 -1.59 23.41 6.66
N LYS A 192 -1.54 24.58 7.30
CA LYS A 192 -1.73 25.87 6.63
C LYS A 192 -0.38 26.49 6.32
N SER A 193 -0.22 27.02 5.11
CA SER A 193 0.95 27.83 4.77
C SER A 193 0.85 29.17 5.51
N ALA A 194 1.60 29.34 6.59
CA ALA A 194 1.73 30.64 7.22
C ALA A 194 2.67 31.53 6.39
N PRO A 195 2.40 32.84 6.24
CA PRO A 195 3.27 33.71 5.46
C PRO A 195 4.67 33.91 6.04
N ASP A 196 4.93 33.61 7.32
CA ASP A 196 6.25 33.72 7.97
C ASP A 196 6.33 32.94 9.31
N ALA A 197 5.98 31.65 9.35
CA ALA A 197 6.09 30.88 10.61
C ALA A 197 7.37 30.02 10.66
N GLN A 198 8.29 30.44 11.52
CA GLN A 198 9.23 29.54 12.19
C GLN A 198 8.40 28.40 12.82
N PHE A 199 8.74 27.14 12.52
CA PHE A 199 8.00 25.95 12.93
C PHE A 199 8.01 25.79 14.46
N ASP A 200 7.06 26.44 15.14
CA ASP A 200 6.67 26.14 16.51
C ASP A 200 5.35 25.38 16.48
N PHE A 201 5.40 24.13 16.97
CA PHE A 201 4.23 23.27 17.14
C PHE A 201 3.39 23.78 18.32
N ASP A 202 2.50 24.76 18.08
CA ASP A 202 1.50 25.19 19.07
C ASP A 202 0.08 24.75 18.69
N SER A 203 -0.48 23.92 19.56
CA SER A 203 -1.85 23.39 19.60
C SER A 203 -2.98 24.44 19.60
N SER A 204 -2.65 25.73 19.83
CA SER A 204 -3.63 26.83 19.78
C SER A 204 -4.02 27.25 18.36
N SER A 205 -3.32 26.76 17.33
CA SER A 205 -3.50 27.12 15.92
C SER A 205 -4.69 26.44 15.20
N LEU A 206 -5.46 25.60 15.91
CA LEU A 206 -6.58 24.82 15.38
C LEU A 206 -7.90 25.61 15.16
N SER A 207 -7.83 26.94 15.08
CA SER A 207 -9.01 27.77 14.76
C SER A 207 -9.20 27.96 13.24
N PRO A 208 -10.45 28.02 12.73
CA PRO A 208 -10.73 28.33 11.33
C PRO A 208 -10.62 29.84 11.14
N LEU A 209 -9.41 30.34 11.01
CA LEU A 209 -9.19 31.76 10.76
C LEU A 209 -8.37 31.89 9.49
N ALA A 210 -8.93 32.66 8.56
CA ALA A 210 -8.18 33.37 7.55
C ALA A 210 -6.96 34.06 8.20
N ASP A 211 -5.96 34.43 7.42
CA ASP A 211 -4.88 35.26 7.96
C ASP A 211 -5.45 36.53 8.64
N GLU A 212 -4.63 37.26 9.39
CA GLU A 212 -5.00 38.52 10.06
C GLU A 212 -5.63 39.57 9.12
N ASN A 213 -5.58 39.35 7.80
CA ASN A 213 -6.15 40.18 6.75
C ASN A 213 -7.41 39.61 6.09
N GLY A 214 -7.93 38.46 6.54
CA GLY A 214 -9.13 37.83 5.99
C GLY A 214 -8.90 37.09 4.67
N VAL A 215 -7.64 36.81 4.28
CA VAL A 215 -7.30 36.03 3.09
C VAL A 215 -7.37 34.54 3.44
N PRO A 216 -8.10 33.71 2.67
CA PRO A 216 -8.09 32.26 2.88
C PRO A 216 -6.68 31.76 2.58
N ALA A 217 -5.99 31.19 3.56
CA ALA A 217 -4.62 30.72 3.37
C ALA A 217 -4.60 29.39 2.59
N ALA A 218 -3.68 29.28 1.62
CA ALA A 218 -3.31 28.01 1.01
C ALA A 218 -2.79 27.02 2.07
N GLY A 219 -2.83 25.74 1.75
CA GLY A 219 -2.39 24.69 2.67
C GLY A 219 -2.55 23.31 2.08
N ARG A 220 -2.56 22.29 2.94
CA ARG A 220 -2.75 20.90 2.53
C ARG A 220 -3.41 20.10 3.65
N TYR A 221 -4.26 19.15 3.26
CA TYR A 221 -4.62 18.06 4.17
C TYR A 221 -3.59 16.94 4.03
N VAL A 222 -3.21 16.35 5.15
CA VAL A 222 -2.31 15.19 5.17
C VAL A 222 -3.03 14.05 5.89
N LEU A 223 -3.34 13.00 5.16
CA LEU A 223 -3.84 11.75 5.74
C LEU A 223 -2.63 10.84 6.00
N ILE A 224 -2.38 10.57 7.26
CA ILE A 224 -1.29 9.74 7.75
C ILE A 224 -1.87 8.38 8.07
N LEU A 225 -1.33 7.33 7.44
CA LEU A 225 -1.57 5.94 7.81
C LEU A 225 -0.25 5.39 8.37
N GLN A 226 -0.24 5.02 9.63
CA GLN A 226 0.93 4.50 10.33
C GLN A 226 0.65 3.09 10.84
N ILE A 227 1.66 2.22 10.67
CA ILE A 227 1.64 0.85 11.14
C ILE A 227 2.85 0.66 12.05
N GLU A 228 2.59 0.17 13.26
CA GLU A 228 3.61 -0.29 14.19
C GLU A 228 3.56 -1.82 14.24
N PRO A 229 4.54 -2.52 13.63
CA PRO A 229 4.60 -3.96 13.68
C PRO A 229 4.63 -4.46 15.13
N GLY A 230 3.88 -5.52 15.40
CA GLY A 230 4.02 -6.21 16.68
C GLY A 230 5.44 -6.79 16.83
N ALA A 231 5.97 -6.83 18.06
CA ALA A 231 7.29 -7.41 18.32
C ALA A 231 7.40 -8.80 17.66
N GLN A 232 8.33 -8.94 16.72
CA GLN A 232 8.60 -10.23 16.09
C GLN A 232 9.13 -11.17 17.20
N ALA A 233 8.45 -12.29 17.43
CA ALA A 233 9.00 -13.33 18.29
C ALA A 233 10.34 -13.78 17.69
N PRO A 234 11.42 -13.92 18.47
CA PRO A 234 12.71 -14.33 17.94
C PRO A 234 12.55 -15.64 17.19
N ALA A 235 13.09 -15.70 15.97
CA ALA A 235 13.11 -16.91 15.17
C ALA A 235 13.67 -18.05 16.01
N VAL A 236 12.83 -19.02 16.35
CA VAL A 236 13.27 -20.22 17.06
C VAL A 236 14.19 -20.97 16.10
N GLY A 237 15.50 -20.85 16.33
CA GLY A 237 16.51 -21.57 15.55
C GLY A 237 16.21 -23.07 15.59
N GLN A 238 16.01 -23.66 14.41
CA GLN A 238 16.08 -25.10 14.20
C GLN A 238 17.52 -25.53 13.92
#